data_AF-A0AAN7ADU6-F1
#
_entry.id   AF-A0AAN7ADU6-F1
#
_cell.length_a   1.000
_cell.length_b   1.000
_cell.length_c   1.000
_cell.angle_alpha   90.00
_cell.angle_beta   90.00
_cell.angle_gamma   90.00
#
_symmetry.space_group_name_H-M   'P 1'
#
loop_
_entity.id
_entity.type
_entity.pdbx_description
1 polymer ?
#
loop_
_entity_poly.entity_id
_entity_poly.type
_entity_poly.pdbx_seq_one_letter_code
_entity_poly.pdbx_strand_id
1 'polypeptide(L)'
;MRKHFTDPAQASRSETKMRELRYKGDTSQYLAELLELNTDVTWTGPSFQKLIARALPKKVIELVYSKRGVLPTLDQEYLQAVGEAGRTYELMQEDDALRTTRHSEKGEPDSISGRSKSGQLKSKDKPRPHNSSNPSSKDTPKSRFEEKDRKWTDFAAALAGVNKDAVDQRKKDGKCFRCGRDHHTLVCFAKKDVDGHELPTPPVKISSNKKKRSRDDSEDQPS
;
A
#
# COMPACT_ATOMS: atom_id res chain seq x y z
N MET A 1 14.73 -26.76 42.42
CA MET A 1 13.68 -25.79 42.01
C MET A 1 13.80 -24.56 42.90
N ARG A 2 14.41 -23.47 42.41
CA ARG A 2 14.44 -22.19 43.13
C ARG A 2 13.03 -21.59 43.01
N LYS A 3 12.28 -21.53 44.11
CA LYS A 3 11.06 -20.74 44.16
C LYS A 3 11.50 -19.28 44.10
N HIS A 4 11.32 -18.64 42.95
CA HIS A 4 11.48 -17.20 42.85
C HIS A 4 10.42 -16.59 43.75
N PHE A 5 10.85 -16.10 44.91
CA PHE A 5 9.98 -15.33 45.80
C PHE A 5 9.85 -13.95 45.16
N THR A 6 8.85 -13.80 44.30
CA THR A 6 8.58 -12.53 43.63
C THR A 6 8.04 -11.56 44.68
N ASP A 7 8.79 -10.49 44.94
CA ASP A 7 8.33 -9.42 45.83
C ASP A 7 7.11 -8.73 45.21
N PRO A 8 5.92 -8.76 45.84
CA PRO A 8 4.72 -8.13 45.29
C PRO A 8 4.88 -6.62 45.06
N ALA A 9 5.71 -5.94 45.87
CA ALA A 9 6.00 -4.51 45.67
C ALA A 9 6.83 -4.29 44.41
N GLN A 10 7.77 -5.20 44.11
CA GLN A 10 8.54 -5.16 42.86
C GLN A 10 7.65 -5.43 41.65
N ALA A 11 6.79 -6.45 41.72
CA ALA A 11 5.86 -6.77 40.63
C ALA A 11 4.95 -5.59 40.28
N SER A 12 4.41 -4.88 41.28
CA SER A 12 3.58 -3.68 41.05
C SER A 12 4.36 -2.55 40.37
N ARG A 13 5.62 -2.30 40.80
CA ARG A 13 6.48 -1.29 40.15
C ARG A 13 6.82 -1.68 38.71
N SER A 14 7.13 -2.95 38.48
CA SER A 14 7.42 -3.48 37.14
C SER A 14 6.18 -3.37 36.24
N GLU A 15 4.98 -3.64 36.75
CA GLU A 15 3.73 -3.44 36.01
C GLU A 15 3.53 -1.99 35.59
N THR A 16 3.72 -1.03 36.51
CA THR A 16 3.64 0.41 36.18
C THR A 16 4.63 0.77 35.08
N LYS A 17 5.88 0.33 35.21
CA LYS A 17 6.92 0.57 34.19
C LYS A 17 6.57 -0.05 32.84
N MET A 18 6.03 -1.26 32.80
CA MET A 18 5.60 -1.90 31.54
C MET A 18 4.50 -1.09 30.83
N ARG A 19 3.56 -0.50 31.58
CA ARG A 19 2.49 0.34 31.01
C ARG A 19 3.00 1.68 30.49
N GLU A 20 4.03 2.21 31.12
CA GLU A 20 4.64 3.50 30.76
C GLU A 20 5.71 3.37 29.67
N LEU A 21 6.27 2.18 29.46
CA LEU A 21 7.30 1.91 28.47
C LEU A 21 6.84 2.34 27.07
N ARG A 22 7.64 3.19 26.42
CA ARG A 22 7.37 3.72 25.08
C ARG A 22 8.39 3.20 24.08
N TYR A 23 7.92 2.94 22.87
CA TYR A 23 8.76 2.66 21.72
C TYR A 23 9.60 3.90 21.34
N LYS A 24 10.90 3.71 21.13
CA LYS A 24 11.88 4.78 20.82
C LYS A 24 12.56 4.63 19.46
N GLY A 25 11.99 3.84 18.56
CA GLY A 25 12.58 3.62 17.23
C GLY A 25 13.38 2.32 17.09
N ASP A 26 13.60 1.57 18.18
CA ASP A 26 14.22 0.23 18.14
C ASP A 26 13.28 -0.79 18.77
N THR A 27 12.78 -1.71 17.95
CA THR A 27 11.81 -2.73 18.34
C THR A 27 12.48 -3.81 19.19
N SER A 28 13.73 -4.15 18.89
CA SER A 28 14.48 -5.16 19.62
C SER A 28 14.77 -4.72 21.05
N GLN A 29 15.20 -3.47 21.23
CA GLN A 29 15.44 -2.88 22.54
C GLN A 29 14.14 -2.79 23.34
N TYR A 30 13.06 -2.29 22.72
CA TYR A 30 11.76 -2.20 23.37
C TYR A 30 11.26 -3.58 23.88
N LEU A 31 11.36 -4.62 23.05
CA LEU A 31 10.93 -5.96 23.43
C LEU A 31 11.82 -6.56 24.53
N ALA A 32 13.12 -6.30 24.51
CA ALA A 32 14.05 -6.76 25.54
C ALA A 32 13.72 -6.13 26.91
N GLU A 33 13.57 -4.80 26.97
CA GLU A 33 13.19 -4.08 28.19
C GLU A 33 11.81 -4.54 28.71
N LEU A 34 10.86 -4.76 27.80
CA LEU A 34 9.52 -5.24 28.16
C LEU A 34 9.58 -6.66 28.75
N LEU A 35 10.38 -7.55 28.17
CA LEU A 35 10.52 -8.93 28.66
C LEU A 35 11.24 -8.99 30.00
N GLU A 36 12.23 -8.13 30.23
CA GLU A 36 12.90 -7.99 31.52
C GLU A 36 11.90 -7.56 32.60
N LEU A 37 11.07 -6.55 32.35
CA LEU A 37 10.04 -6.16 33.32
C LEU A 37 8.97 -7.25 33.51
N ASN A 38 8.70 -8.04 32.46
CA ASN A 38 7.71 -9.11 32.52
C ASN A 38 8.18 -10.34 33.31
N THR A 39 9.46 -10.46 33.67
CA THR A 39 9.91 -11.56 34.54
C THR A 39 9.26 -11.49 35.92
N ASP A 40 8.96 -10.28 36.39
CA ASP A 40 8.32 -10.05 37.68
C ASP A 40 6.78 -10.13 37.61
N VAL A 41 6.21 -9.68 36.49
CA VAL A 41 4.75 -9.51 36.32
C VAL A 41 4.09 -10.77 35.75
N THR A 42 4.81 -11.54 34.94
CA THR A 42 4.34 -12.79 34.31
C THR A 42 3.08 -12.64 33.45
N TRP A 43 2.90 -11.49 32.78
CA TRP A 43 1.80 -11.31 31.84
C TRP A 43 1.99 -12.18 30.59
N THR A 44 0.89 -12.82 30.17
CA THR A 44 0.83 -13.68 28.99
C THR A 44 -0.49 -13.50 28.24
N GLY A 45 -0.53 -14.04 27.02
CA GLY A 45 -1.71 -14.14 26.19
C GLY A 45 -2.18 -12.80 25.58
N PRO A 46 -3.48 -12.71 25.23
CA PRO A 46 -4.00 -11.60 24.44
C PRO A 46 -3.84 -10.21 25.08
N SER A 47 -3.81 -10.13 26.42
CA SER A 47 -3.61 -8.86 27.13
C SER A 47 -2.18 -8.34 26.95
N PHE A 48 -1.18 -9.23 27.06
CA PHE A 48 0.22 -8.91 26.83
C PHE A 48 0.47 -8.51 25.36
N GLN A 49 -0.09 -9.27 24.42
CA GLN A 49 -0.01 -8.96 22.99
C GLN A 49 -0.65 -7.59 22.66
N LYS A 50 -1.81 -7.27 23.27
CA LYS A 50 -2.46 -5.95 23.10
C LYS A 50 -1.62 -4.80 23.66
N LEU A 51 -0.89 -5.01 24.75
CA LEU A 51 0.03 -4.00 25.29
C LEU A 51 1.11 -3.67 24.25
N ILE A 52 1.77 -4.69 23.70
CA ILE A 52 2.80 -4.55 22.67
C ILE A 52 2.23 -3.84 21.43
N ALA A 53 1.08 -4.29 20.93
CA ALA A 53 0.44 -3.72 19.75
C ALA A 53 0.05 -2.24 19.89
N ARG A 54 -0.20 -1.77 21.12
CA ARG A 54 -0.52 -0.36 21.40
C ARG A 54 0.70 0.53 21.46
N ALA A 55 1.84 0.00 21.91
CA ALA A 55 3.07 0.76 22.06
C ALA A 55 3.83 0.92 20.74
N LEU A 56 3.73 -0.07 19.85
CA LEU A 56 4.43 -0.07 18.57
C LEU A 56 3.68 0.69 17.46
N PRO A 57 4.37 1.18 16.43
CA PRO A 57 3.74 1.76 15.26
C PRO A 57 2.81 0.76 14.57
N LYS A 58 1.62 1.21 14.15
CA LYS A 58 0.62 0.37 13.45
C LYS A 58 1.22 -0.38 12.24
N LYS A 59 2.19 0.24 11.56
CA LYS A 59 2.88 -0.33 10.40
C LYS A 59 3.63 -1.63 10.74
N VAL A 60 4.22 -1.74 11.93
CA VAL A 60 4.88 -2.96 12.39
C VAL A 60 3.86 -4.09 12.49
N ILE A 61 2.69 -3.83 13.06
CA ILE A 61 1.62 -4.83 13.21
C ILE A 61 1.07 -5.24 11.84
N GLU A 62 0.86 -4.30 10.92
CA GLU A 62 0.47 -4.61 9.54
C GLU A 62 1.49 -5.51 8.83
N LEU A 63 2.79 -5.31 9.07
CA LEU A 63 3.84 -6.16 8.50
C LEU A 63 3.81 -7.58 9.07
N VAL A 64 3.48 -7.75 10.36
CA VAL A 64 3.25 -9.08 10.95
C VAL A 64 2.13 -9.81 10.19
N TYR A 65 0.97 -9.16 10.03
CA TYR A 65 -0.16 -9.74 9.27
C TYR A 65 0.20 -10.01 7.82
N SER A 66 0.93 -9.11 7.17
CA SER A 66 1.30 -9.25 5.76
C SER A 66 2.25 -10.43 5.52
N LYS A 67 3.18 -10.70 6.43
CA LYS A 67 4.15 -11.80 6.31
C LYS A 67 3.57 -13.16 6.68
N ARG A 68 2.73 -13.23 7.72
CA ARG A 68 2.23 -14.51 8.25
C ARG A 68 0.79 -14.84 7.88
N GLY A 69 0.02 -13.89 7.34
CA GLY A 69 -1.40 -14.03 7.02
C GLY A 69 -2.32 -13.98 8.24
N VAL A 70 -1.87 -14.49 9.40
CA VAL A 70 -2.63 -14.51 10.67
C VAL A 70 -1.73 -14.06 11.82
N LEU A 71 -2.32 -13.44 12.85
CA LEU A 71 -1.61 -13.09 14.08
C LEU A 71 -1.31 -14.36 14.90
N PRO A 72 -0.05 -14.63 15.27
CA PRO A 72 0.26 -15.77 16.14
C PRO A 72 -0.46 -15.67 17.48
N THR A 73 -0.98 -16.79 17.98
CA THR A 73 -1.68 -16.86 19.26
C THR A 73 -0.73 -17.07 20.44
N LEU A 74 0.39 -17.76 20.21
CA LEU A 74 1.44 -17.99 21.20
C LEU A 74 2.33 -16.75 21.35
N ASP A 75 2.58 -16.33 22.59
CA ASP A 75 3.34 -15.12 22.88
C ASP A 75 4.76 -15.16 22.31
N GLN A 76 5.42 -16.32 22.38
CA GLN A 76 6.78 -16.47 21.83
C GLN A 76 6.81 -16.27 20.31
N GLU A 77 5.86 -16.87 19.59
CA GLU A 77 5.74 -16.70 18.14
C GLU A 77 5.35 -15.27 17.77
N TYR A 78 4.48 -14.66 18.56
CA TYR A 78 4.07 -13.27 18.40
C TYR A 78 5.25 -12.31 18.58
N LEU A 79 6.03 -12.47 19.66
CA LEU A 79 7.23 -11.67 19.92
C LEU A 79 8.27 -11.80 18.81
N GLN A 80 8.51 -13.03 18.32
CA GLN A 80 9.41 -13.25 17.20
C GLN A 80 8.92 -12.55 15.93
N ALA A 81 7.63 -12.70 15.61
CA ALA A 81 7.04 -12.07 14.43
C ALA A 81 7.10 -10.54 14.50
N VAL A 82 6.81 -9.97 15.67
CA VAL A 82 6.93 -8.52 15.92
C VAL A 82 8.39 -8.05 15.79
N GLY A 83 9.35 -8.80 16.32
CA GLY A 83 10.78 -8.47 16.16
C GLY A 83 11.24 -8.48 14.70
N GLU A 84 10.83 -9.48 13.92
CA GLU A 84 11.11 -9.55 12.47
C GLU A 84 10.45 -8.41 11.68
N ALA A 85 9.21 -8.07 12.01
CA ALA A 85 8.48 -6.97 11.40
C ALA A 85 9.05 -5.61 11.77
N GLY A 86 9.44 -5.42 13.04
CA GLY A 86 10.08 -4.21 13.56
C GLY A 86 11.36 -3.87 12.83
N ARG A 87 12.27 -4.86 12.69
CA ARG A 87 13.50 -4.71 11.89
C ARG A 87 13.21 -4.30 10.45
N THR A 88 12.18 -4.87 9.84
CA THR A 88 11.80 -4.52 8.46
C THR A 88 11.30 -3.08 8.38
N TYR A 89 10.50 -2.66 9.36
CA TYR A 89 9.98 -1.28 9.44
C TYR A 89 11.09 -0.24 9.64
N GLU A 90 12.05 -0.55 10.51
CA GLU A 90 13.21 0.31 10.77
C GLU A 90 14.06 0.49 9.50
N LEU A 91 14.32 -0.61 8.78
CA LEU A 91 15.04 -0.58 7.51
C LEU A 91 14.31 0.27 6.44
N MET A 92 12.98 0.18 6.39
CA MET A 92 12.17 1.02 5.49
C MET A 92 12.26 2.51 5.85
N GLN A 93 12.34 2.84 7.15
CA GLN A 93 12.48 4.23 7.60
C GLN A 93 13.85 4.81 7.23
N GLU A 94 14.91 4.02 7.36
CA GLU A 94 16.26 4.41 6.92
C GLU A 94 16.30 4.66 5.41
N ASP A 95 15.72 3.77 4.60
CA ASP A 95 15.65 3.93 3.14
C ASP A 95 14.86 5.18 2.72
N ASP A 96 13.73 5.46 3.36
CA ASP A 96 12.92 6.65 3.07
C ASP A 96 13.67 7.95 3.47
N ALA A 97 14.44 7.92 4.56
CA ALA A 97 15.31 9.03 4.93
C ALA A 97 16.39 9.29 3.87
N LEU A 98 17.02 8.24 3.32
CA LEU A 98 18.02 8.35 2.24
C LEU A 98 17.42 8.81 0.90
N ARG A 99 16.17 8.44 0.61
CA ARG A 99 15.47 8.90 -0.60
C ARG A 99 15.12 10.38 -0.54
N THR A 100 14.74 10.86 0.65
CA THR A 100 14.34 12.25 0.84
C THR A 100 15.53 13.20 0.67
N THR A 101 16.74 12.81 1.10
CA THR A 101 17.94 13.65 0.94
C THR A 101 18.36 13.79 -0.53
N ARG A 102 18.26 12.72 -1.33
CA ARG A 102 18.64 12.74 -2.75
C ARG A 102 17.74 13.59 -3.65
N HIS A 103 16.48 13.79 -3.27
CA HIS A 103 15.55 14.62 -4.05
C HIS A 103 15.63 16.13 -3.72
N SER A 104 16.26 16.50 -2.61
CA SER A 104 16.46 17.90 -2.22
C SER A 104 17.76 18.53 -2.76
N GLU A 105 18.68 17.74 -3.31
CA GLU A 105 19.91 18.23 -3.96
C GLU A 105 19.78 18.45 -5.48
N LYS A 106 18.55 18.60 -6.00
CA LYS A 106 18.39 19.16 -7.35
C LYS A 106 18.52 20.68 -7.25
N GLY A 107 19.78 21.12 -7.29
CA GLY A 107 20.18 22.51 -7.31
C GLY A 107 19.40 23.35 -8.32
N GLU A 108 19.29 24.62 -7.97
CA GLU A 108 18.82 25.70 -8.84
C GLU A 108 19.38 25.53 -10.26
N PRO A 109 18.53 25.56 -11.31
CA PRO A 109 19.04 25.82 -12.64
C PRO A 109 19.46 27.29 -12.68
N ASP A 110 20.75 27.53 -12.43
CA ASP A 110 21.41 28.80 -12.74
C ASP A 110 21.42 28.96 -14.27
N SER A 111 20.33 29.51 -14.79
CA SER A 111 20.15 29.80 -16.22
C SER A 111 20.27 31.30 -16.42
N ILE A 112 21.52 31.77 -16.40
CA ILE A 112 21.89 33.10 -16.88
C ILE A 112 22.06 33.05 -18.40
N SER A 113 21.35 33.98 -19.06
CA SER A 113 21.48 34.45 -20.45
C SER A 113 20.92 33.54 -21.55
N GLY A 114 20.09 33.99 -22.48
CA GLY A 114 19.51 35.31 -22.67
C GLY A 114 18.67 35.34 -23.95
N ARG A 115 17.95 36.46 -24.10
CA ARG A 115 17.54 37.09 -25.37
C ARG A 115 16.13 36.77 -25.92
N SER A 116 15.26 37.75 -25.62
CA SER A 116 14.23 38.36 -26.50
C SER A 116 12.92 37.60 -26.71
N LYS A 117 11.74 38.22 -26.83
CA LYS A 117 11.19 39.59 -26.62
C LYS A 117 9.69 39.44 -27.01
N SER A 118 8.83 40.22 -26.35
CA SER A 118 7.51 40.68 -26.86
C SER A 118 6.23 39.85 -26.59
N GLY A 119 5.38 40.45 -25.75
CA GLY A 119 3.91 40.43 -25.86
C GLY A 119 3.21 39.42 -24.94
N GLN A 120 2.14 39.73 -24.20
CA GLN A 120 1.35 40.94 -24.06
C GLN A 120 0.47 40.75 -22.82
N LEU A 121 0.40 41.77 -21.97
CA LEU A 121 -0.46 41.84 -20.80
C LEU A 121 -1.94 41.73 -21.17
N LYS A 122 -2.73 40.98 -20.38
CA LYS A 122 -4.10 41.35 -20.02
C LYS A 122 -4.52 40.72 -18.69
N SER A 123 -4.60 41.59 -17.69
CA SER A 123 -5.12 41.40 -16.35
C SER A 123 -6.63 41.14 -16.36
N LYS A 124 -7.13 40.33 -15.40
CA LYS A 124 -8.38 40.66 -14.69
C LYS A 124 -8.52 39.87 -13.39
N ASP A 125 -8.44 40.62 -12.29
CA ASP A 125 -8.90 40.27 -10.95
C ASP A 125 -10.38 39.86 -10.92
N LYS A 126 -10.71 38.88 -10.05
CA LYS A 126 -11.78 39.04 -9.06
C LYS A 126 -11.73 37.96 -7.95
N PRO A 127 -11.92 38.34 -6.67
CA PRO A 127 -12.00 37.42 -5.53
C PRO A 127 -13.45 37.14 -5.04
N ARG A 128 -13.60 36.01 -4.29
CA ARG A 128 -14.64 35.63 -3.28
C ARG A 128 -16.08 35.30 -3.76
N PRO A 129 -16.98 34.65 -2.95
CA PRO A 129 -16.85 33.96 -1.65
C PRO A 129 -17.59 32.58 -1.49
N HIS A 130 -17.26 31.88 -0.38
CA HIS A 130 -18.02 30.93 0.48
C HIS A 130 -19.42 30.41 0.05
N ASN A 131 -19.66 29.08 0.05
CA ASN A 131 -20.62 28.41 0.97
C ASN A 131 -20.68 26.86 0.85
N SER A 132 -20.46 26.21 1.99
CA SER A 132 -21.16 25.05 2.57
C SER A 132 -21.43 23.73 1.83
N SER A 133 -21.26 22.68 2.64
CA SER A 133 -22.06 21.44 2.77
C SER A 133 -21.45 20.15 2.24
N ASN A 134 -20.97 19.35 3.21
CA ASN A 134 -21.03 17.89 3.26
C ASN A 134 -22.32 17.33 2.63
N PRO A 135 -22.29 16.13 2.03
CA PRO A 135 -22.60 14.96 2.85
C PRO A 135 -21.72 13.73 2.57
N SER A 136 -21.34 13.08 3.67
CA SER A 136 -21.22 11.63 3.88
C SER A 136 -21.35 10.72 2.66
N SER A 137 -20.27 10.03 2.30
CA SER A 137 -20.34 8.77 1.54
C SER A 137 -19.08 7.94 1.74
N LYS A 138 -19.23 6.92 2.59
CA LYS A 138 -18.57 5.60 2.57
C LYS A 138 -17.12 5.57 2.06
N ASP A 139 -16.19 5.56 3.02
CA ASP A 139 -14.82 5.08 2.86
C ASP A 139 -14.82 3.66 2.26
N THR A 140 -14.60 3.61 0.95
CA THR A 140 -14.11 2.42 0.27
C THR A 140 -12.57 2.46 0.36
N PRO A 141 -11.92 1.33 0.65
CA PRO A 141 -10.46 1.29 0.77
C PRO A 141 -9.84 1.70 -0.58
N LYS A 142 -9.17 2.87 -0.58
CA LYS A 142 -8.30 3.33 -1.68
C LYS A 142 -7.20 2.30 -1.86
N SER A 143 -7.44 1.35 -2.76
CA SER A 143 -6.48 0.37 -3.23
C SER A 143 -5.24 1.13 -3.74
N ARG A 144 -4.08 0.86 -3.12
CA ARG A 144 -2.75 1.35 -3.48
C ARG A 144 -2.27 0.75 -4.81
N PHE A 145 -3.07 0.85 -5.87
CA PHE A 145 -2.54 0.64 -7.21
C PHE A 145 -1.94 1.96 -7.69
N GLU A 146 -0.61 1.97 -7.84
CA GLU A 146 0.12 3.07 -8.45
C GLU A 146 -0.55 3.44 -9.79
N GLU A 147 -0.76 4.74 -9.99
CA GLU A 147 -1.43 5.30 -11.17
C GLU A 147 -0.74 4.91 -12.49
N LYS A 148 0.55 4.50 -12.41
CA LYS A 148 1.39 4.11 -13.54
C LYS A 148 0.96 2.80 -14.23
N ASP A 149 0.25 1.91 -13.53
CA ASP A 149 -0.16 0.61 -14.08
C ASP A 149 -1.58 0.61 -14.65
N ARG A 150 -2.34 1.68 -14.44
CA ARG A 150 -3.71 1.81 -14.96
C ARG A 150 -3.68 2.01 -16.47
N LYS A 151 -4.28 1.06 -17.22
CA LYS A 151 -4.44 1.18 -18.68
C LYS A 151 -5.76 1.84 -19.08
N TRP A 152 -6.74 1.76 -18.20
CA TRP A 152 -8.03 2.41 -18.36
C TRP A 152 -8.10 3.62 -17.44
N THR A 153 -8.47 4.76 -18.01
CA THR A 153 -8.72 5.99 -17.23
C THR A 153 -9.94 5.80 -16.34
N ASP A 154 -10.96 5.12 -16.87
CA ASP A 154 -12.27 5.00 -16.23
C ASP A 154 -12.82 3.57 -16.33
N PHE A 155 -13.53 3.14 -15.28
CA PHE A 155 -14.23 1.85 -15.26
C PHE A 155 -15.30 1.75 -16.36
N ALA A 156 -15.98 2.85 -16.68
CA ALA A 156 -17.00 2.88 -17.74
C ALA A 156 -16.39 2.58 -19.11
N ALA A 157 -15.22 3.16 -19.41
CA ALA A 157 -14.48 2.87 -20.64
C ALA A 157 -14.02 1.42 -20.69
N ALA A 158 -13.57 0.88 -19.54
CA ALA A 158 -13.10 -0.50 -19.43
C ALA A 158 -14.23 -1.52 -19.71
N LEU A 159 -15.46 -1.21 -19.32
CA LEU A 159 -16.62 -2.10 -19.44
C LEU A 159 -17.48 -1.84 -20.69
N ALA A 160 -17.07 -0.91 -21.56
CA ALA A 160 -17.80 -0.63 -22.79
C ALA A 160 -17.91 -1.90 -23.66
N GLY A 161 -19.13 -2.31 -24.00
CA GLY A 161 -19.37 -3.49 -24.83
C GLY A 161 -19.28 -4.85 -24.11
N VAL A 162 -19.03 -4.89 -22.80
CA VAL A 162 -19.07 -6.13 -22.02
C VAL A 162 -20.52 -6.42 -21.60
N ASN A 163 -20.93 -7.69 -21.69
CA ASN A 163 -22.27 -8.11 -21.27
C ASN A 163 -22.45 -7.85 -19.75
N LYS A 164 -23.51 -7.11 -19.40
CA LYS A 164 -23.81 -6.71 -18.02
C LYS A 164 -24.08 -7.92 -17.12
N ASP A 165 -24.75 -8.94 -17.63
CA ASP A 165 -25.05 -10.15 -16.86
C ASP A 165 -23.77 -10.91 -16.47
N ALA A 166 -22.81 -10.95 -17.39
CA ALA A 166 -21.48 -11.54 -17.14
C ALA A 166 -20.68 -10.70 -16.13
N VAL A 167 -20.79 -9.37 -16.17
CA VAL A 167 -20.14 -8.47 -15.19
C VAL A 167 -20.68 -8.71 -13.79
N ASP A 168 -22.00 -8.81 -13.63
CA ASP A 168 -22.63 -9.03 -12.33
C ASP A 168 -22.28 -10.39 -11.74
N GLN A 169 -22.17 -11.44 -12.57
CA GLN A 169 -21.70 -12.74 -12.13
C GLN A 169 -20.22 -12.69 -11.69
N ARG A 170 -19.36 -12.06 -12.49
CA ARG A 170 -17.92 -11.90 -12.18
C ARG A 170 -17.69 -11.07 -10.91
N LYS A 171 -18.59 -10.13 -10.61
CA LYS A 171 -18.58 -9.33 -9.38
C LYS A 171 -18.85 -10.17 -8.13
N LYS A 172 -19.72 -11.17 -8.21
CA LYS A 172 -19.95 -12.13 -7.12
C LYS A 172 -18.73 -13.04 -6.90
N ASP A 173 -18.09 -13.43 -8.00
CA ASP A 173 -16.92 -14.32 -7.97
C ASP A 173 -15.60 -13.60 -7.60
N GLY A 174 -15.61 -12.27 -7.49
CA GLY A 174 -14.41 -11.47 -7.22
C GLY A 174 -13.39 -11.46 -8.38
N LYS A 175 -13.82 -11.76 -9.61
CA LYS A 175 -12.96 -11.85 -10.80
C LYS A 175 -12.91 -10.53 -11.57
N CYS A 176 -11.98 -10.40 -12.52
CA CYS A 176 -11.92 -9.26 -13.42
C CYS A 176 -13.25 -9.08 -14.16
N PHE A 177 -13.86 -7.90 -14.05
CA PHE A 177 -15.18 -7.64 -14.65
C PHE A 177 -15.15 -7.68 -16.19
N ARG A 178 -13.98 -7.41 -16.79
CA ARG A 178 -13.81 -7.44 -18.26
C ARG A 178 -13.65 -8.84 -18.82
N CYS A 179 -12.76 -9.64 -18.26
CA CYS A 179 -12.36 -10.90 -18.87
C CYS A 179 -12.60 -12.14 -18.01
N GLY A 180 -13.04 -11.99 -16.75
CA GLY A 180 -13.30 -13.11 -15.85
C GLY A 180 -12.05 -13.83 -15.31
N ARG A 181 -10.84 -13.28 -15.51
CA ARG A 181 -9.59 -13.85 -14.98
C ARG A 181 -9.18 -13.18 -13.65
N ASP A 182 -8.18 -13.75 -12.99
CA ASP A 182 -7.68 -13.27 -11.71
C ASP A 182 -6.74 -12.07 -11.87
N HIS A 183 -7.33 -10.87 -11.96
CA HIS A 183 -6.65 -9.57 -11.89
C HIS A 183 -7.67 -8.42 -11.75
N HIS A 184 -7.17 -7.21 -11.50
CA HIS A 184 -8.01 -6.03 -11.35
C HIS A 184 -8.47 -5.45 -12.71
N THR A 185 -9.74 -5.02 -12.79
CA THR A 185 -10.39 -4.57 -14.04
C THR A 185 -9.63 -3.45 -14.78
N LEU A 186 -9.07 -2.48 -14.04
CA LEU A 186 -8.35 -1.33 -14.63
C LEU A 186 -6.96 -1.66 -15.20
N VAL A 187 -6.40 -2.83 -14.87
CA VAL A 187 -5.10 -3.31 -15.39
C VAL A 187 -5.26 -4.42 -16.43
N CYS A 188 -6.50 -4.75 -16.80
CA CYS A 188 -6.82 -5.84 -17.72
C CYS A 188 -6.27 -5.59 -19.12
N PHE A 189 -5.45 -6.54 -19.61
CA PHE A 189 -4.83 -6.57 -20.94
C PHE A 189 -5.45 -7.61 -21.89
N ALA A 190 -6.51 -8.31 -21.44
CA ALA A 190 -7.12 -9.38 -22.23
C ALA A 190 -7.87 -8.81 -23.45
N LYS A 191 -7.66 -9.44 -24.61
CA LYS A 191 -8.37 -9.13 -25.88
C LYS A 191 -9.69 -9.88 -26.00
N LYS A 192 -9.80 -11.02 -25.32
CA LYS A 192 -11.00 -11.86 -25.26
C LYS A 192 -11.32 -12.19 -23.81
N ASP A 193 -12.59 -12.35 -23.51
CA ASP A 193 -13.01 -12.89 -22.21
C ASP A 193 -12.86 -14.42 -22.14
N VAL A 194 -13.20 -15.00 -20.99
CA VAL A 194 -13.21 -16.46 -20.79
C VAL A 194 -14.23 -17.19 -21.67
N ASP A 195 -15.22 -16.46 -22.18
CA ASP A 195 -16.32 -16.97 -23.01
C ASP A 195 -16.02 -16.80 -24.52
N GLY A 196 -14.89 -16.17 -24.87
CA GLY A 196 -14.40 -15.98 -26.23
C GLY A 196 -14.86 -14.69 -26.93
N HIS A 197 -15.61 -13.83 -26.25
CA HIS A 197 -16.07 -12.54 -26.77
C HIS A 197 -14.92 -11.52 -26.86
N GLU A 198 -14.91 -10.73 -27.93
CA GLU A 198 -13.91 -9.68 -28.14
C GLU A 198 -14.16 -8.49 -27.21
N LEU A 199 -13.10 -8.04 -26.53
CA LEU A 199 -13.12 -6.93 -25.60
C LEU A 199 -12.51 -5.67 -26.24
N PRO A 200 -12.96 -4.45 -25.86
CA PRO A 200 -12.40 -3.22 -26.41
C PRO A 200 -10.91 -3.11 -26.06
N THR A 201 -10.11 -2.60 -26.98
CA THR A 201 -8.69 -2.31 -26.68
C THR A 201 -8.58 -0.98 -25.92
N PRO A 202 -7.66 -0.88 -24.94
CA PRO A 202 -7.46 0.38 -24.24
C PRO A 202 -7.01 1.46 -25.24
N PRO A 203 -7.40 2.74 -25.04
CA PRO A 203 -6.92 3.82 -25.89
C PRO A 203 -5.39 3.87 -25.79
N VAL A 204 -4.72 3.53 -26.89
CA VAL A 204 -3.27 3.53 -26.95
C VAL A 204 -2.83 4.99 -26.76
N LYS A 205 -2.17 5.33 -25.65
CA LYS A 205 -1.40 6.57 -25.58
C LYS A 205 -0.35 6.46 -26.67
N ILE A 206 -0.56 7.15 -27.79
CA ILE A 206 0.33 7.14 -28.96
C ILE A 206 1.65 7.78 -28.52
N SER A 207 2.54 6.99 -27.92
CA SER A 207 3.97 7.23 -28.02
C SER A 207 4.38 6.66 -29.37
N SER A 208 4.66 7.56 -30.29
CA SER A 208 5.19 7.28 -31.62
C SER A 208 6.46 6.46 -31.52
N ASN A 209 6.33 5.13 -31.56
CA ASN A 209 7.40 4.27 -32.05
C ASN A 209 6.82 3.14 -32.90
N LYS A 210 6.87 3.42 -34.20
CA LYS A 210 6.50 2.59 -35.34
C LYS A 210 7.44 1.37 -35.37
N LYS A 211 6.93 0.17 -35.13
CA LYS A 211 7.55 -1.05 -35.68
C LYS A 211 6.47 -1.93 -36.32
N LYS A 212 6.22 -1.61 -37.58
CA LYS A 212 5.49 -2.40 -38.56
C LYS A 212 6.24 -3.73 -38.76
N ARG A 213 5.65 -4.84 -38.34
CA ARG A 213 5.91 -6.17 -38.91
C ARG A 213 4.57 -6.74 -39.33
N SER A 214 4.21 -6.47 -40.58
CA SER A 214 3.22 -7.24 -41.33
C SER A 214 3.82 -8.62 -41.58
N ARG A 215 3.11 -9.67 -41.15
CA ARG A 215 3.31 -11.04 -41.63
C ARG A 215 1.96 -11.44 -42.21
N ASP A 216 1.86 -11.25 -43.51
CA ASP A 216 0.80 -11.73 -44.39
C ASP A 216 1.58 -12.53 -45.44
N ASP A 217 1.39 -13.83 -45.46
CA ASP A 217 1.68 -14.64 -46.65
C ASP A 217 0.69 -15.81 -46.61
N SER A 218 -0.23 -15.71 -47.56
CA SER A 218 -1.40 -16.55 -47.76
C SER A 218 -1.02 -17.85 -48.48
N GLU A 219 -1.93 -18.80 -48.35
CA GLU A 219 -2.02 -20.06 -49.09
C GLU A 219 -1.77 -19.92 -50.60
N ASP A 220 -1.02 -20.86 -51.18
CA ASP A 220 -1.03 -21.15 -52.61
C ASP A 220 -1.03 -22.69 -52.81
N GLN A 221 -2.20 -23.22 -53.16
CA GLN A 221 -2.34 -24.46 -53.93
C GLN A 221 -2.27 -24.07 -55.41
N PRO A 222 -1.62 -24.90 -56.25
CA PRO A 222 -2.44 -25.56 -57.27
C PRO A 222 -2.02 -26.97 -57.69
N SER A 223 -3.07 -27.71 -58.08
CA SER A 223 -3.17 -28.83 -59.06
C SER A 223 -2.63 -30.21 -58.69
#